data_AF-A0A0Q9XHS3-F1
#
_entry.id   AF-A0A0Q9XHS3-F1
#
_cell.length_a   1.000
_cell.length_b   1.000
_cell.length_c   1.000
_cell.angle_alpha   90.00
_cell.angle_beta   90.00
_cell.angle_gamma   90.00
#
_symmetry.space_group_name_H-M   'P 1'
#
loop_
_entity.id
_entity.type
_entity.pdbx_description
1 polymer ?
#
loop_
_entity_poly.entity_id
_entity_poly.type
_entity_poly.pdbx_seq_one_letter_code
_entity_poly.pdbx_strand_id
1 'polypeptide(L)'
;MERPLYYFVGLCLLFSTVLIVDSAPPSGRTLPPEYASETSIVTATLLPQTTKPPIVTPISPPQTSKPPAETSKAPPQATTLSMQTTTNKNNIENEKINLKIAHILEISKIGHIVGNAEYDQETAHLRHIASLGPESLQLKLQAYDKFVSYNYLRLKLESNLLSRIAVVESYLIHKPLSKKCKKVYRKQRKELTAALNEQNLLKSYKLNLYSRPCRSDSWEGSQQEDYFDWLDWLQWFHFF
;
A
#
# COMPACT_ATOMS: atom_id res chain seq x y z
N MET A 1 4.34 -4.88 47.37
CA MET A 1 4.53 -6.32 47.62
C MET A 1 3.20 -6.98 47.27
N GLU A 2 3.07 -7.86 46.28
CA GLU A 2 4.05 -8.49 45.37
C GLU A 2 3.42 -8.77 43.98
N ARG A 3 4.24 -9.06 42.96
CA ARG A 3 3.88 -9.85 41.77
C ARG A 3 4.83 -11.06 41.72
N PRO A 4 4.38 -12.21 41.20
CA PRO A 4 4.86 -12.66 39.87
C PRO A 4 3.67 -13.09 38.97
N LEU A 5 3.71 -13.13 37.62
CA LEU A 5 4.68 -13.67 36.63
C LEU A 5 4.77 -15.20 36.59
N TYR A 6 5.28 -15.73 35.46
CA TYR A 6 5.37 -17.14 35.01
C TYR A 6 4.17 -17.71 34.20
N TYR A 7 4.34 -18.37 33.04
CA TYR A 7 5.49 -18.47 32.11
C TYR A 7 5.07 -18.95 30.69
N PHE A 8 6.02 -18.97 29.75
CA PHE A 8 5.88 -19.37 28.33
C PHE A 8 6.00 -20.89 28.12
N VAL A 9 5.12 -21.51 27.32
CA VAL A 9 5.34 -22.77 26.54
C VAL A 9 4.36 -22.74 25.34
N GLY A 10 4.70 -23.03 24.08
CA GLY A 10 5.97 -23.49 23.50
C GLY A 10 5.92 -24.93 22.98
N LEU A 11 5.09 -25.24 21.98
CA LEU A 11 5.08 -26.59 21.38
C LEU A 11 4.98 -26.58 19.85
N CYS A 12 6.10 -26.92 19.20
CA CYS A 12 6.12 -27.39 17.82
C CYS A 12 5.80 -28.88 17.80
N LEU A 13 5.01 -29.35 16.83
CA LEU A 13 5.06 -30.74 16.37
C LEU A 13 5.07 -30.79 14.85
N LEU A 14 6.14 -31.40 14.34
CA LEU A 14 6.30 -31.86 12.96
C LEU A 14 5.39 -33.08 12.73
N PHE A 15 5.02 -33.40 11.49
CA PHE A 15 5.16 -34.77 10.97
C PHE A 15 5.10 -34.85 9.44
N SER A 16 6.23 -35.28 8.88
CA SER A 16 6.48 -36.10 7.70
C SER A 16 5.60 -36.07 6.44
N THR A 17 6.29 -35.84 5.33
CA THR A 17 5.95 -36.22 3.96
C THR A 17 5.74 -37.73 3.77
N VAL A 18 4.84 -38.12 2.85
CA VAL A 18 4.91 -39.39 2.12
C VAL A 18 4.83 -39.09 0.62
N LEU A 19 5.84 -39.55 -0.12
CA LEU A 19 5.85 -39.59 -1.58
C LEU A 19 5.31 -40.95 -2.03
N ILE A 20 4.44 -40.96 -3.05
CA ILE A 20 4.26 -42.12 -3.93
C ILE A 20 4.32 -41.61 -5.38
N VAL A 21 5.11 -42.31 -6.18
CA VAL A 21 5.36 -42.07 -7.60
C VAL A 21 4.91 -43.31 -8.38
N ASP A 22 4.13 -43.12 -9.43
CA ASP A 22 4.22 -43.85 -10.70
C ASP A 22 3.41 -43.07 -11.77
N SER A 23 3.96 -42.71 -12.94
CA SER A 23 4.26 -43.56 -14.12
C SER A 23 2.98 -44.12 -14.77
N ALA A 24 2.66 -43.96 -16.07
CA ALA A 24 3.40 -43.48 -17.24
C ALA A 24 2.44 -42.94 -18.38
N PRO A 25 2.95 -42.39 -19.51
CA PRO A 25 2.16 -41.80 -20.62
C PRO A 25 2.00 -42.81 -21.81
N PRO A 26 1.80 -42.49 -23.12
CA PRO A 26 1.60 -41.21 -23.84
C PRO A 26 0.56 -41.16 -24.99
N SER A 27 0.15 -39.95 -25.40
CA SER A 27 -0.21 -39.49 -26.78
C SER A 27 -0.84 -38.08 -26.71
N GLY A 28 -0.67 -37.14 -27.64
CA GLY A 28 0.16 -37.10 -28.85
C GLY A 28 -0.42 -36.12 -29.89
N ARG A 29 0.42 -35.22 -30.47
CA ARG A 29 0.07 -34.21 -31.52
C ARG A 29 -0.83 -33.06 -30.98
N THR A 30 -0.80 -31.79 -31.43
CA THR A 30 -0.17 -31.13 -32.60
C THR A 30 0.08 -29.62 -32.29
N LEU A 31 1.22 -29.06 -32.72
CA LEU A 31 1.45 -27.63 -33.06
C LEU A 31 1.62 -27.56 -34.59
N PRO A 32 1.39 -26.46 -35.34
CA PRO A 32 1.68 -25.04 -35.05
C PRO A 32 0.54 -24.10 -35.59
N PRO A 33 0.75 -22.86 -36.11
CA PRO A 33 1.80 -21.83 -35.93
C PRO A 33 1.25 -20.54 -35.26
N GLU A 34 2.05 -19.77 -34.53
CA GLU A 34 2.85 -18.63 -35.05
C GLU A 34 2.12 -17.78 -36.11
N TYR A 35 1.59 -16.64 -35.67
CA TYR A 35 1.28 -15.49 -36.52
C TYR A 35 1.98 -14.26 -35.95
N ALA A 36 3.14 -13.94 -36.53
CA ALA A 36 3.64 -12.59 -36.48
C ALA A 36 2.76 -11.69 -37.37
N SER A 37 2.57 -10.44 -36.96
CA SER A 37 2.14 -9.37 -37.85
C SER A 37 2.87 -8.10 -37.44
N GLU A 38 4.01 -7.90 -38.08
CA GLU A 38 4.60 -6.58 -38.22
C GLU A 38 3.64 -5.71 -39.04
N THR A 39 3.36 -4.48 -38.59
CA THR A 39 3.00 -3.41 -39.52
C THR A 39 3.74 -2.14 -39.12
N SER A 40 4.51 -1.65 -40.09
CA SER A 40 5.41 -0.50 -40.03
C SER A 40 4.86 0.79 -39.44
N ILE A 41 5.73 1.45 -38.67
CA ILE A 41 6.23 2.81 -38.91
C ILE A 41 5.20 3.85 -39.40
N VAL A 42 4.86 4.80 -38.54
CA VAL A 42 4.90 6.22 -38.92
C VAL A 42 5.77 6.98 -37.92
N THR A 43 6.95 7.38 -38.40
CA THR A 43 7.87 8.28 -37.70
C THR A 43 7.31 9.69 -37.64
N ALA A 44 7.29 10.31 -36.46
CA ALA A 44 7.04 11.74 -36.28
C ALA A 44 8.17 12.39 -35.46
N THR A 45 9.37 12.43 -36.03
CA THR A 45 10.50 13.21 -35.51
C THR A 45 10.23 14.70 -35.78
N LEU A 46 10.05 15.51 -34.73
CA LEU A 46 9.93 16.97 -34.86
C LEU A 46 10.55 17.73 -33.67
N LEU A 47 11.88 17.79 -33.68
CA LEU A 47 12.75 18.83 -33.12
C LEU A 47 13.96 18.87 -34.08
N PRO A 48 14.47 20.04 -34.50
CA PRO A 48 14.95 21.13 -33.63
C PRO A 48 14.31 22.49 -33.99
N GLN A 49 14.51 23.61 -33.27
CA GLN A 49 15.72 24.44 -33.20
C GLN A 49 15.53 25.49 -32.09
N THR A 50 16.43 25.60 -31.10
CA THR A 50 17.52 26.60 -31.01
C THR A 50 17.16 28.04 -31.36
N THR A 51 17.05 28.93 -30.35
CA THR A 51 17.74 30.25 -30.33
C THR A 51 17.72 30.91 -28.93
N LYS A 52 18.91 31.30 -28.48
CA LYS A 52 19.27 32.27 -27.41
C LYS A 52 20.65 32.83 -27.87
N PRO A 53 21.17 34.02 -27.48
CA PRO A 53 20.65 35.13 -26.67
C PRO A 53 20.63 36.48 -27.44
N PRO A 54 20.48 37.64 -26.78
CA PRO A 54 21.64 38.39 -26.22
C PRO A 54 21.38 38.83 -24.76
N ILE A 55 22.32 38.81 -23.80
CA ILE A 55 23.58 39.58 -23.67
C ILE A 55 23.38 41.09 -23.82
N VAL A 56 23.10 41.77 -22.70
CA VAL A 56 23.53 43.16 -22.46
C VAL A 56 23.98 43.30 -20.99
N THR A 57 25.29 43.41 -20.82
CA THR A 57 25.99 44.17 -19.77
C THR A 57 27.06 44.98 -20.54
N PRO A 58 27.51 46.17 -20.07
CA PRO A 58 27.84 46.46 -18.68
C PRO A 58 27.40 47.86 -18.17
N ILE A 59 27.67 48.16 -16.89
CA ILE A 59 28.46 49.32 -16.40
C ILE A 59 28.48 49.33 -14.86
N SER A 60 29.65 49.62 -14.28
CA SER A 60 29.96 49.89 -12.87
C SER A 60 31.41 50.37 -12.80
N PRO A 61 31.90 51.01 -11.72
CA PRO A 61 31.23 51.82 -10.69
C PRO A 61 31.83 53.27 -10.70
N PRO A 62 31.63 54.16 -9.69
CA PRO A 62 32.29 54.09 -8.36
C PRO A 62 31.35 54.63 -7.22
N GLN A 63 31.70 54.90 -5.95
CA GLN A 63 32.92 54.71 -5.14
C GLN A 63 32.60 54.56 -3.61
N THR A 64 33.61 54.17 -2.84
CA THR A 64 33.84 54.27 -1.38
C THR A 64 32.95 55.14 -0.47
N SER A 65 32.58 54.58 0.70
CA SER A 65 32.98 55.13 2.02
C SER A 65 33.02 54.03 3.12
N LYS A 66 33.90 54.20 4.11
CA LYS A 66 34.21 53.26 5.23
C LYS A 66 33.38 53.60 6.50
N PRO A 67 33.47 52.84 7.63
CA PRO A 67 32.38 52.70 8.60
C PRO A 67 32.57 53.49 9.90
N PRO A 68 31.60 53.44 10.82
CA PRO A 68 31.85 53.47 12.26
C PRO A 68 31.97 52.05 12.80
N ALA A 69 32.96 51.83 13.67
CA ALA A 69 32.97 50.67 14.55
C ALA A 69 32.08 50.96 15.76
N GLU A 70 31.32 49.97 16.24
CA GLU A 70 30.86 49.99 17.62
C GLU A 70 30.99 48.61 18.27
N THR A 71 31.47 48.63 19.51
CA THR A 71 31.94 47.45 20.23
C THR A 71 30.80 46.84 21.03
N SER A 72 30.45 45.58 20.77
CA SER A 72 29.68 44.80 21.73
C SER A 72 30.23 43.37 21.85
N LYS A 73 30.89 43.10 22.98
CA LYS A 73 31.31 41.75 23.36
C LYS A 73 30.12 41.04 24.02
N ALA A 74 29.45 40.15 23.29
CA ALA A 74 28.56 39.14 23.84
C ALA A 74 29.01 37.75 23.36
N PRO A 75 29.07 36.70 24.21
CA PRO A 75 29.63 35.41 23.81
C PRO A 75 28.70 34.61 22.86
N PRO A 76 29.18 34.11 21.70
CA PRO A 76 28.36 33.35 20.74
C PRO A 76 28.13 31.87 21.14
N GLN A 77 28.40 31.46 22.38
CA GLN A 77 28.50 30.04 22.75
C GLN A 77 27.15 29.34 22.99
N ALA A 78 26.11 30.06 23.46
CA ALA A 78 24.83 29.44 23.81
C ALA A 78 24.06 28.88 22.59
N THR A 79 24.06 29.60 21.47
CA THR A 79 23.35 29.21 20.24
C THR A 79 23.95 27.96 19.62
N THR A 80 25.28 27.87 19.58
CA THR A 80 26.01 26.76 18.94
C THR A 80 25.76 25.41 19.62
N LEU A 81 25.73 25.38 20.96
CA LEU A 81 25.49 24.16 21.72
C LEU A 81 24.06 23.63 21.54
N SER A 82 23.07 24.54 21.50
CA SER A 82 21.66 24.19 21.26
C SER A 82 21.45 23.59 19.86
N MET A 83 22.05 24.20 18.82
CA MET A 83 21.95 23.69 17.45
C MET A 83 22.65 22.34 17.30
N GLN A 84 23.87 22.15 17.82
CA GLN A 84 24.57 20.86 17.80
C GLN A 84 23.78 19.74 18.50
N THR A 85 23.17 20.03 19.65
CA THR A 85 22.36 19.07 20.40
C THR A 85 21.11 18.66 19.61
N THR A 86 20.44 19.63 18.97
CA THR A 86 19.26 19.40 18.13
C THR A 86 19.60 18.62 16.86
N THR A 87 20.72 18.95 16.18
CA THR A 87 21.20 18.21 15.01
C THR A 87 21.53 16.76 15.36
N ASN A 88 22.21 16.51 16.47
CA ASN A 88 22.55 15.15 16.91
C ASN A 88 21.28 14.35 17.24
N LYS A 89 20.31 14.94 17.95
CA LYS A 89 19.01 14.32 18.20
C LYS A 89 18.27 13.97 16.90
N ASN A 90 18.19 14.90 15.95
CA ASN A 90 17.53 14.65 14.67
C ASN A 90 18.21 13.54 13.86
N ASN A 91 19.54 13.43 13.92
CA ASN A 91 20.28 12.34 13.27
C ASN A 91 19.92 10.97 13.88
N ILE A 92 19.84 10.86 15.22
CA ILE A 92 19.45 9.64 15.93
C ILE A 92 17.99 9.25 15.61
N GLU A 93 17.08 10.23 15.58
CA GLU A 93 15.67 9.98 15.23
C GLU A 93 15.51 9.60 13.75
N ASN A 94 16.30 10.19 12.86
CA ASN A 94 16.39 9.83 11.44
C ASN A 94 16.88 8.39 11.22
N GLU A 95 17.92 7.96 11.93
CA GLU A 95 18.38 6.57 11.88
C GLU A 95 17.30 5.61 12.40
N LYS A 96 16.67 5.94 13.53
CA LYS A 96 15.59 5.14 14.12
C LYS A 96 14.37 4.99 13.20
N ILE A 97 13.95 6.04 12.50
CA ILE A 97 12.82 5.94 11.55
C ILE A 97 13.22 5.19 10.27
N ASN A 98 14.46 5.36 9.78
CA ASN A 98 14.98 4.57 8.66
C ASN A 98 14.99 3.06 8.99
N LEU A 99 15.42 2.66 10.19
CA LEU A 99 15.39 1.26 10.64
C LEU A 99 13.97 0.70 10.70
N LYS A 100 12.99 1.48 11.19
CA LYS A 100 11.57 1.11 11.18
C LYS A 100 11.03 0.93 9.75
N ILE A 101 11.39 1.83 8.83
CA ILE A 101 10.99 1.74 7.42
C ILE A 101 11.61 0.50 6.77
N ALA A 102 12.90 0.22 7.00
CA ALA A 102 13.56 -0.98 6.50
C ALA A 102 12.89 -2.27 7.02
N HIS A 103 12.50 -2.30 8.30
CA HIS A 103 11.75 -3.43 8.88
C HIS A 103 10.37 -3.62 8.20
N ILE A 104 9.68 -2.54 7.85
CA ILE A 104 8.44 -2.61 7.05
C ILE A 104 8.74 -3.15 5.65
N LEU A 105 9.72 -2.57 4.97
CA LEU A 105 10.01 -2.83 3.56
C LEU A 105 10.63 -4.19 3.29
N GLU A 106 11.29 -4.83 4.27
CA GLU A 106 11.97 -6.11 4.06
C GLU A 106 11.48 -7.27 4.93
N ILE A 107 11.00 -7.01 6.15
CA ILE A 107 10.62 -8.05 7.11
C ILE A 107 9.09 -8.21 7.22
N SER A 108 8.34 -7.10 7.20
CA SER A 108 6.90 -7.08 7.52
C SER A 108 5.96 -7.35 6.32
N LYS A 109 6.42 -8.15 5.35
CA LYS A 109 5.69 -8.48 4.11
C LYS A 109 4.60 -9.54 4.38
N ILE A 110 3.43 -9.09 4.84
CA ILE A 110 2.29 -9.96 5.19
C ILE A 110 1.02 -9.66 4.39
N GLY A 111 0.18 -10.67 4.18
CA GLY A 111 -1.10 -10.55 3.46
C GLY A 111 -0.97 -10.52 1.94
N HIS A 112 -2.01 -10.02 1.28
CA HIS A 112 -2.18 -10.06 -0.17
C HIS A 112 -1.55 -8.85 -0.89
N ILE A 113 -0.22 -8.91 -1.00
CA ILE A 113 0.61 -7.85 -1.59
C ILE A 113 1.00 -8.08 -3.05
N VAL A 114 0.99 -9.33 -3.55
CA VAL A 114 1.46 -9.65 -4.90
C VAL A 114 0.44 -9.17 -5.94
N GLY A 115 0.87 -8.24 -6.81
CA GLY A 115 0.02 -7.61 -7.81
C GLY A 115 -0.90 -6.51 -7.27
N ASN A 116 -0.65 -6.04 -6.05
CA ASN A 116 -1.41 -4.95 -5.44
C ASN A 116 -0.73 -3.59 -5.72
N ALA A 117 -1.20 -2.90 -6.75
CA ALA A 117 -0.62 -1.63 -7.21
C ALA A 117 -0.64 -0.51 -6.14
N GLU A 118 -1.60 -0.51 -5.22
CA GLU A 118 -1.63 0.46 -4.09
C GLU A 118 -0.51 0.17 -3.09
N TYR A 119 -0.25 -1.11 -2.80
CA TYR A 119 0.85 -1.51 -1.93
C TYR A 119 2.23 -1.21 -2.57
N ASP A 120 2.36 -1.48 -3.86
CA ASP A 120 3.57 -1.15 -4.62
C ASP A 120 3.84 0.37 -4.63
N GLN A 121 2.79 1.19 -4.79
CA GLN A 121 2.89 2.65 -4.73
C GLN A 121 3.28 3.15 -3.33
N GLU A 122 2.61 2.68 -2.27
CA GLU A 122 2.90 3.10 -0.89
C GLU A 122 4.31 2.66 -0.44
N THR A 123 4.76 1.45 -0.80
CA THR A 123 6.12 1.00 -0.49
C THR A 123 7.19 1.69 -1.34
N ALA A 124 6.91 2.03 -2.60
CA ALA A 124 7.81 2.86 -3.42
C ALA A 124 7.97 4.27 -2.85
N HIS A 125 6.87 4.89 -2.41
CA HIS A 125 6.91 6.19 -1.72
C HIS A 125 7.72 6.11 -0.42
N LEU A 126 7.47 5.09 0.41
CA LEU A 126 8.18 4.91 1.68
C LEU A 126 9.70 4.68 1.47
N ARG A 127 10.08 3.93 0.42
CA ARG A 127 11.49 3.73 0.02
C ARG A 127 12.15 5.04 -0.43
N HIS A 128 11.46 5.85 -1.22
CA HIS A 128 11.95 7.16 -1.64
C HIS A 128 12.16 8.09 -0.43
N ILE A 129 11.17 8.21 0.45
CA ILE A 129 11.25 9.06 1.64
C ILE A 129 12.38 8.61 2.60
N ALA A 130 12.61 7.31 2.78
CA ALA A 130 13.72 6.81 3.60
C ALA A 130 15.11 7.20 3.06
N SER A 131 15.26 7.34 1.74
CA SER A 131 16.52 7.74 1.09
C SER A 131 16.91 9.20 1.29
N LEU A 132 15.98 10.04 1.76
CA LEU A 132 16.26 11.46 2.06
C LEU A 132 17.18 11.62 3.28
N GLY A 133 17.73 12.81 3.50
CA GLY A 133 18.64 13.08 4.62
C GLY A 133 17.91 13.36 5.94
N PRO A 134 18.67 13.66 7.02
CA PRO A 134 18.12 13.97 8.33
C PRO A 134 17.27 15.25 8.39
N GLU A 135 17.47 16.19 7.46
CA GLU A 135 16.64 17.39 7.30
C GLU A 135 15.17 17.04 6.97
N SER A 136 14.94 15.88 6.38
CA SER A 136 13.62 15.38 5.99
C SER A 136 12.93 14.54 7.08
N LEU A 137 13.42 14.54 8.33
CA LEU A 137 12.90 13.74 9.44
C LEU A 137 11.38 13.80 9.60
N GLN A 138 10.78 15.00 9.53
CA GLN A 138 9.33 15.17 9.68
C GLN A 138 8.54 14.46 8.56
N LEU A 139 9.04 14.51 7.32
CA LEU A 139 8.44 13.81 6.18
C LEU A 139 8.55 12.29 6.35
N LYS A 140 9.66 11.79 6.92
CA LYS A 140 9.85 10.37 7.23
C LYS A 140 8.86 9.86 8.28
N LEU A 141 8.64 10.63 9.33
CA LEU A 141 7.64 10.31 10.37
C LEU A 141 6.23 10.27 9.76
N GLN A 142 5.84 11.31 9.00
CA GLN A 142 4.54 11.38 8.33
C GLN A 142 4.30 10.24 7.33
N ALA A 143 5.30 9.91 6.49
CA ALA A 143 5.18 8.81 5.53
C ALA A 143 5.09 7.45 6.23
N TYR A 144 5.83 7.24 7.32
CA TYR A 144 5.74 6.04 8.15
C TYR A 144 4.36 5.89 8.80
N ASP A 145 3.84 6.92 9.44
CA ASP A 145 2.53 6.87 10.12
C ASP A 145 1.38 6.68 9.12
N LYS A 146 1.47 7.33 7.94
CA LYS A 146 0.56 7.10 6.82
C LYS A 146 0.60 5.65 6.36
N PHE A 147 1.79 5.08 6.13
CA PHE A 147 1.94 3.69 5.70
C PHE A 147 1.39 2.71 6.74
N VAL A 148 1.68 2.90 8.03
CA VAL A 148 1.17 2.05 9.11
C VAL A 148 -0.35 2.05 9.12
N SER A 149 -0.99 3.22 9.00
CA SER A 149 -2.45 3.38 8.96
C SER A 149 -3.07 2.70 7.73
N TYR A 150 -2.49 2.93 6.55
CA TYR A 150 -2.85 2.26 5.29
C TYR A 150 -2.78 0.73 5.42
N ASN A 151 -1.67 0.21 5.93
CA ASN A 151 -1.39 -1.21 6.00
C ASN A 151 -2.26 -1.92 7.05
N TYR A 152 -2.58 -1.26 8.16
CA TYR A 152 -3.57 -1.73 9.13
C TYR A 152 -4.95 -1.90 8.49
N LEU A 153 -5.43 -0.89 7.75
CA LEU A 153 -6.71 -0.95 7.06
C LEU A 153 -6.73 -2.09 6.02
N ARG A 154 -5.65 -2.23 5.24
CA ARG A 154 -5.50 -3.31 4.25
C ARG A 154 -5.67 -4.68 4.86
N LEU A 155 -4.91 -4.98 5.92
CA LEU A 155 -4.95 -6.28 6.60
C LEU A 155 -6.30 -6.56 7.26
N LYS A 156 -6.96 -5.54 7.81
CA LYS A 156 -8.33 -5.63 8.35
C LYS A 156 -9.34 -5.99 7.26
N LEU A 157 -9.24 -5.36 6.09
CA LEU A 157 -10.11 -5.65 4.95
C LEU A 157 -9.85 -7.04 4.36
N GLU A 158 -8.59 -7.49 4.27
CA GLU A 158 -8.23 -8.85 3.86
C GLU A 158 -8.80 -9.91 4.82
N SER A 159 -8.67 -9.71 6.13
CA SER A 159 -9.26 -10.60 7.14
C SER A 159 -10.79 -10.71 7.02
N ASN A 160 -11.46 -9.56 6.79
CA ASN A 160 -12.91 -9.52 6.54
C ASN A 160 -13.29 -10.25 5.24
N LEU A 161 -12.50 -10.10 4.16
CA LEU A 161 -12.72 -10.79 2.88
C LEU A 161 -12.61 -12.30 3.06
N LEU A 162 -11.54 -12.79 3.70
CA LEU A 162 -11.32 -14.21 3.99
C LEU A 162 -12.46 -14.80 4.84
N SER A 163 -12.88 -14.07 5.88
CA SER A 163 -14.01 -14.46 6.72
C SER A 163 -15.32 -14.56 5.91
N ARG A 164 -15.57 -13.62 5.01
CA ARG A 164 -16.76 -13.66 4.14
C ARG A 164 -16.69 -14.77 3.10
N ILE A 165 -15.53 -15.04 2.53
CA ILE A 165 -15.29 -16.17 1.61
C ILE A 165 -15.63 -17.49 2.31
N ALA A 166 -15.13 -17.72 3.52
CA ALA A 166 -15.42 -18.94 4.30
C ALA A 166 -16.93 -19.13 4.57
N VAL A 167 -17.66 -18.04 4.88
CA VAL A 167 -19.12 -18.09 5.03
C VAL A 167 -19.83 -18.47 3.72
N VAL A 168 -19.41 -17.90 2.59
CA VAL A 168 -19.97 -18.21 1.26
C VAL A 168 -19.66 -19.67 0.85
N GLU A 169 -18.47 -20.18 1.18
CA GLU A 169 -18.11 -21.57 0.93
C GLU A 169 -18.89 -22.54 1.82
N SER A 170 -19.05 -22.23 3.10
CA SER A 170 -19.93 -22.97 4.02
C SER A 170 -21.35 -23.11 3.44
N TYR A 171 -21.91 -22.05 2.87
CA TYR A 171 -23.24 -22.10 2.25
C TYR A 171 -23.25 -22.98 0.98
N LEU A 172 -22.20 -22.94 0.17
CA LEU A 172 -22.08 -23.75 -1.05
C LEU A 172 -21.94 -25.26 -0.76
N ILE A 173 -21.35 -25.62 0.37
CA ILE A 173 -21.12 -27.02 0.79
C ILE A 173 -22.30 -27.56 1.60
N HIS A 174 -22.74 -26.84 2.64
CA HIS A 174 -23.61 -27.41 3.67
C HIS A 174 -25.09 -27.04 3.56
N LYS A 175 -25.47 -26.01 2.76
CA LYS A 175 -26.88 -25.59 2.66
C LYS A 175 -27.58 -26.18 1.42
N PRO A 176 -28.84 -26.63 1.55
CA PRO A 176 -29.68 -26.95 0.39
C PRO A 176 -30.05 -25.67 -0.36
N LEU A 177 -29.28 -25.34 -1.40
CA LEU A 177 -29.44 -24.12 -2.19
C LEU A 177 -30.07 -24.36 -3.57
N SER A 178 -30.96 -23.45 -3.98
CA SER A 178 -31.50 -23.41 -5.36
C SER A 178 -30.40 -23.19 -6.39
N LYS A 179 -30.64 -23.59 -7.66
CA LYS A 179 -29.69 -23.37 -8.78
C LYS A 179 -29.32 -21.89 -8.94
N LYS A 180 -30.29 -20.98 -8.70
CA LYS A 180 -30.12 -19.52 -8.70
C LYS A 180 -29.17 -19.07 -7.58
N CYS A 181 -29.43 -19.43 -6.32
CA CYS A 181 -28.54 -19.06 -5.22
C CYS A 181 -27.15 -19.69 -5.32
N LYS A 182 -27.00 -20.93 -5.83
CA LYS A 182 -25.68 -21.52 -6.13
C LYS A 182 -24.90 -20.69 -7.14
N LYS A 183 -25.55 -20.11 -8.17
CA LYS A 183 -24.91 -19.18 -9.12
C LYS A 183 -24.49 -17.87 -8.45
N VAL A 184 -25.35 -17.30 -7.60
CA VAL A 184 -25.05 -16.06 -6.84
C VAL A 184 -23.83 -16.26 -5.93
N TYR A 185 -23.83 -17.28 -5.07
CA TYR A 185 -22.72 -17.51 -4.13
C TYR A 185 -21.41 -17.86 -4.84
N ARG A 186 -21.43 -18.57 -5.97
CA ARG A 186 -20.23 -18.77 -6.80
C ARG A 186 -19.66 -17.46 -7.36
N LYS A 187 -20.53 -16.51 -7.76
CA LYS A 187 -20.10 -15.16 -8.14
C LYS A 187 -19.51 -14.42 -6.94
N GLN A 188 -20.22 -14.38 -5.79
CA GLN A 188 -19.73 -13.74 -4.57
C GLN A 188 -18.33 -14.24 -4.21
N ARG A 189 -18.11 -15.57 -4.16
CA ARG A 189 -16.80 -16.15 -3.88
C ARG A 189 -15.72 -15.67 -4.85
N LYS A 190 -15.94 -15.82 -6.17
CA LYS A 190 -14.96 -15.42 -7.20
C LYS A 190 -14.53 -13.96 -7.01
N GLU A 191 -15.50 -13.08 -6.79
CA GLU A 191 -15.28 -11.64 -6.72
C GLU A 191 -14.60 -11.22 -5.40
N LEU A 192 -14.97 -11.84 -4.28
CA LEU A 192 -14.32 -11.62 -2.98
C LEU A 192 -12.87 -12.13 -2.99
N THR A 193 -12.61 -13.29 -3.61
CA THR A 193 -11.24 -13.83 -3.77
C THR A 193 -10.39 -12.91 -4.64
N ALA A 194 -10.95 -12.37 -5.75
CA ALA A 194 -10.23 -11.40 -6.58
C ALA A 194 -9.89 -10.11 -5.81
N ALA A 195 -10.83 -9.62 -4.99
CA ALA A 195 -10.65 -8.41 -4.18
C ALA A 195 -9.46 -8.45 -3.20
N LEU A 196 -8.96 -9.65 -2.85
CA LEU A 196 -7.83 -9.81 -1.94
C LEU A 196 -6.56 -9.09 -2.44
N ASN A 197 -6.31 -8.97 -3.74
CA ASN A 197 -5.15 -8.24 -4.28
C ASN A 197 -5.46 -6.79 -4.72
N GLU A 198 -6.71 -6.34 -4.63
CA GLU A 198 -7.16 -5.02 -5.08
C GLU A 198 -6.79 -3.88 -4.11
N GLN A 199 -7.08 -2.63 -4.48
CA GLN A 199 -6.95 -1.47 -3.58
C GLN A 199 -7.93 -1.53 -2.40
N ASN A 200 -7.61 -0.87 -1.28
CA ASN A 200 -8.44 -0.80 -0.07
C ASN A 200 -9.88 -0.31 -0.33
N LEU A 201 -10.04 0.67 -1.22
CA LEU A 201 -11.36 1.16 -1.64
C LEU A 201 -12.21 0.04 -2.28
N LEU A 202 -11.60 -0.73 -3.20
CA LEU A 202 -12.28 -1.83 -3.90
C LEU A 202 -12.52 -3.02 -2.97
N LYS A 203 -11.60 -3.34 -2.06
CA LYS A 203 -11.80 -4.34 -0.99
C LYS A 203 -13.06 -4.03 -0.18
N SER A 204 -13.19 -2.78 0.29
CA SER A 204 -14.33 -2.33 1.09
C SER A 204 -15.64 -2.35 0.29
N TYR A 205 -15.62 -1.84 -0.95
CA TYR A 205 -16.78 -1.89 -1.85
C TYR A 205 -17.26 -3.33 -2.10
N LYS A 206 -16.35 -4.26 -2.43
CA LYS A 206 -16.69 -5.67 -2.71
C LYS A 206 -17.20 -6.39 -1.46
N LEU A 207 -16.65 -6.10 -0.28
CA LEU A 207 -17.16 -6.59 1.00
C LEU A 207 -18.62 -6.19 1.23
N ASN A 208 -18.94 -4.92 1.02
CA ASN A 208 -20.30 -4.42 1.20
C ASN A 208 -21.26 -5.01 0.16
N LEU A 209 -20.91 -4.93 -1.13
CA LEU A 209 -21.70 -5.47 -2.25
C LEU A 209 -22.09 -6.94 -2.06
N TYR A 210 -21.21 -7.75 -1.47
CA TYR A 210 -21.44 -9.18 -1.25
C TYR A 210 -21.69 -9.56 0.22
N SER A 211 -22.01 -8.58 1.07
CA SER A 211 -22.39 -8.79 2.48
C SER A 211 -23.72 -9.55 2.63
N ARG A 212 -24.70 -9.25 1.77
CA ARG A 212 -26.06 -9.80 1.86
C ARG A 212 -26.11 -11.27 1.38
N PRO A 213 -26.86 -12.16 2.07
CA PRO A 213 -27.12 -13.51 1.59
C PRO A 213 -28.06 -13.49 0.38
N CYS A 214 -28.05 -14.56 -0.41
CA CYS A 214 -29.08 -14.78 -1.44
C CYS A 214 -30.45 -14.90 -0.77
N ARG A 215 -31.39 -14.01 -1.11
CA ARG A 215 -32.81 -14.19 -0.76
C ARG A 215 -33.32 -15.44 -1.47
N SER A 216 -33.93 -16.37 -0.73
CA SER A 216 -34.71 -17.46 -1.31
C SER A 216 -35.87 -16.88 -2.11
N ASP A 217 -36.26 -17.55 -3.19
CA ASP A 217 -37.25 -17.08 -4.18
C ASP A 217 -38.71 -17.07 -3.67
N SER A 218 -38.95 -16.88 -2.37
CA SER A 218 -40.27 -16.94 -1.72
C SER A 218 -41.03 -15.61 -1.71
N TRP A 219 -40.50 -14.55 -2.31
CA TRP A 219 -41.18 -13.26 -2.43
C TRP A 219 -41.01 -12.70 -3.84
N GLU A 220 -42.13 -12.72 -4.54
CA GLU A 220 -42.38 -12.10 -5.83
C GLU A 220 -42.47 -10.57 -5.66
N GLY A 221 -42.03 -9.81 -6.66
CA GLY A 221 -42.45 -8.42 -6.82
C GLY A 221 -41.91 -7.35 -5.85
N SER A 222 -40.61 -7.07 -5.86
CA SER A 222 -40.16 -5.67 -6.00
C SER A 222 -38.76 -5.56 -6.62
N GLN A 223 -38.69 -4.86 -7.76
CA GLN A 223 -37.43 -4.24 -8.20
C GLN A 223 -37.25 -2.97 -7.37
N GLN A 224 -36.75 -3.13 -6.14
CA GLN A 224 -36.18 -2.00 -5.43
C GLN A 224 -34.76 -1.82 -5.96
N GLU A 225 -34.57 -0.83 -6.83
CA GLU A 225 -33.22 -0.33 -7.10
C GLU A 225 -32.69 0.24 -5.79
N ASP A 226 -31.73 -0.48 -5.18
CA ASP A 226 -31.04 -0.03 -3.97
C ASP A 226 -30.18 1.18 -4.32
N TYR A 227 -30.80 2.37 -4.34
CA TYR A 227 -30.14 3.67 -4.38
C TYR A 227 -29.20 3.74 -3.18
N PHE A 228 -27.91 3.57 -3.45
CA PHE A 228 -26.89 3.43 -2.42
C PHE A 228 -26.45 4.81 -1.95
N ASP A 229 -26.93 5.23 -0.77
CA ASP A 229 -26.60 6.54 -0.23
C ASP A 229 -25.13 6.63 0.20
N TRP A 230 -24.35 7.34 -0.61
CA TRP A 230 -22.92 7.55 -0.41
C TRP A 230 -22.60 8.42 0.82
N LEU A 231 -23.55 9.23 1.29
CA LEU A 231 -23.35 10.17 2.39
C LEU A 231 -23.22 9.47 3.76
N ASP A 232 -23.97 8.38 3.96
CA ASP A 232 -23.96 7.61 5.22
C ASP A 232 -22.58 6.95 5.49
N TRP A 233 -21.79 6.73 4.43
CA TRP A 233 -20.43 6.19 4.55
C TRP A 233 -19.38 7.24 4.92
N LEU A 234 -19.49 8.47 4.41
CA LEU A 234 -18.61 9.58 4.81
C LEU A 234 -18.77 9.92 6.30
N GLN A 235 -20.00 9.81 6.82
CA GLN A 235 -20.30 10.11 8.21
C GLN A 235 -19.65 9.12 9.21
N TRP A 236 -19.32 7.90 8.78
CA TRP A 236 -18.56 6.92 9.57
C TRP A 236 -17.04 7.21 9.60
N PHE A 237 -16.51 7.92 8.59
CA PHE A 237 -15.11 8.34 8.54
C PHE A 237 -14.82 9.66 9.25
N HIS A 238 -15.84 10.45 9.61
CA HIS A 238 -15.65 11.70 10.34
C HIS A 238 -15.32 11.55 11.85
N PHE A 239 -15.15 10.31 12.34
CA PHE A 239 -14.86 9.99 13.74
C PHE A 239 -13.47 9.37 14.00
N PHE A 240 -12.61 9.23 12.96
CA PHE A 240 -11.26 8.66 13.05
C PHE A 240 -10.26 9.36 12.13
#